data_AF-A0AA50U617-F1
#
_entry.id   AF-A0AA50U617-F1
#
_cell.length_a   1.000
_cell.length_b   1.000
_cell.length_c   1.000
_cell.angle_alpha   90.00
_cell.angle_beta   90.00
_cell.angle_gamma   90.00
#
_symmetry.space_group_name_H-M   'P 1'
#
loop_
_entity.id
_entity.type
_entity.pdbx_description
1 polymer ?
#
loop_
_entity_poly.entity_id
_entity_poly.type
_entity_poly.pdbx_seq_one_letter_code
_entity_poly.pdbx_strand_id
1 'polypeptide(L)'
;PTDQTRDPYYWELEKMWRSMDEEEKQQYERKPCPDPIINKTSPEYKLGTITEQLDSLIQSYLKTRGENNEYTPKDKFTEVISAKYLESMAAAGEPVGLLAAQSIGEPSTQMTLNTFHFAGRGDMNVTLGIPRLREILMTASAKLKTPNMDIPFYENLPDLNKKAEKLRRKMNRVTVSDVLEKIDVQCEIVT
;
A
#
# COMPACT_ATOMS: atom_id res chain seq x y z
N PRO A 1 8.59 -19.72 32.26
CA PRO A 1 8.71 -18.42 31.57
C PRO A 1 10.20 -18.12 31.28
N THR A 2 10.68 -18.51 30.10
CA THR A 2 12.10 -18.47 29.69
C THR A 2 12.48 -17.19 28.93
N ASP A 3 11.53 -16.28 28.69
CA ASP A 3 11.74 -15.03 27.98
C ASP A 3 11.26 -13.85 28.87
N GLN A 4 12.12 -12.88 29.15
CA GLN A 4 11.81 -11.71 29.98
C GLN A 4 11.55 -10.45 29.13
N THR A 5 11.62 -10.56 27.81
CA THR A 5 11.50 -9.41 26.89
C THR A 5 10.07 -8.98 26.64
N ARG A 6 9.08 -9.78 27.05
CA ARG A 6 7.66 -9.53 26.79
C ARG A 6 6.95 -8.99 28.04
N ASP A 7 5.91 -8.20 27.79
CA ASP A 7 5.08 -7.59 28.82
C ASP A 7 4.50 -8.68 29.77
N PRO A 8 4.56 -8.50 31.10
CA PRO A 8 3.93 -9.39 32.07
C PRO A 8 2.49 -9.78 31.74
N TYR A 9 1.72 -8.87 31.12
CA TYR A 9 0.32 -9.11 30.75
C TYR A 9 0.15 -10.22 29.70
N TYR A 10 1.13 -10.42 28.81
CA TYR A 10 1.06 -11.52 27.85
C TYR A 10 1.02 -12.86 28.57
N TRP A 11 1.75 -13.02 29.68
CA TRP A 11 1.93 -14.32 30.33
C TRP A 11 0.63 -14.73 31.02
N GLU A 12 -0.15 -13.73 31.44
CA GLU A 12 -1.50 -13.89 31.97
C GLU A 12 -2.50 -14.29 30.87
N LEU A 13 -2.46 -13.60 29.72
CA LEU A 13 -3.27 -13.96 28.55
C LEU A 13 -2.96 -15.37 28.03
N GLU A 14 -1.69 -15.77 28.00
CA GLU A 14 -1.29 -17.12 27.56
C GLU A 14 -1.84 -18.20 28.50
N LYS A 15 -1.81 -17.95 29.82
CA LYS A 15 -2.42 -18.86 30.80
C LYS A 15 -3.93 -18.95 30.61
N MET A 16 -4.60 -17.81 30.45
CA MET A 16 -6.04 -17.74 30.17
C MET A 16 -6.41 -18.51 28.89
N TRP A 17 -5.63 -18.32 27.81
CA TRP A 17 -5.81 -19.04 26.55
C TRP A 17 -5.64 -20.56 26.69
N ARG A 18 -4.65 -21.00 27.48
CA ARG A 18 -4.39 -22.43 27.69
C ARG A 18 -5.42 -23.10 28.60
N SER A 19 -6.04 -22.35 29.52
CA SER A 19 -7.10 -22.85 30.42
C SER A 19 -8.49 -22.86 29.80
N MET A 20 -8.66 -22.18 28.66
CA MET A 20 -9.93 -22.03 27.94
C MET A 20 -10.31 -23.32 27.21
N ASP A 21 -11.60 -23.64 27.15
CA ASP A 21 -12.12 -24.81 26.44
C ASP A 21 -12.04 -24.60 24.91
N GLU A 22 -12.02 -25.68 24.13
CA GLU A 22 -11.90 -25.61 22.66
C GLU A 22 -13.06 -24.84 22.00
N GLU A 23 -14.27 -24.88 22.59
CA GLU A 23 -15.43 -24.11 22.12
C GLU A 23 -15.24 -22.60 22.31
N GLU A 24 -14.63 -22.20 23.43
CA GLU A 24 -14.34 -20.79 23.72
C GLU A 24 -13.18 -20.29 22.85
N LYS A 25 -12.17 -21.13 22.57
CA LYS A 25 -11.08 -20.81 21.64
C LYS A 25 -11.59 -20.54 20.22
N GLN A 26 -12.57 -21.32 19.75
CA GLN A 26 -13.19 -21.12 18.44
C GLN A 26 -13.86 -19.75 18.28
N GLN A 27 -14.28 -19.09 19.37
CA GLN A 27 -14.83 -17.74 19.31
C GLN A 27 -13.77 -16.69 18.94
N TYR A 28 -12.51 -16.94 19.32
CA TYR A 28 -11.36 -16.07 19.04
C TYR A 28 -10.62 -16.48 17.77
N GLU A 29 -10.95 -17.62 17.17
CA GLU A 29 -10.47 -17.96 15.84
C GLU A 29 -10.99 -16.94 14.83
N ARG A 30 -10.07 -16.38 14.05
CA ARG A 30 -10.44 -15.50 12.94
C ARG A 30 -11.20 -16.32 11.91
N LYS A 31 -12.52 -16.10 11.83
CA LYS A 31 -13.32 -16.65 10.75
C LYS A 31 -12.81 -16.11 9.42
N PRO A 32 -12.58 -16.96 8.41
CA PRO A 32 -12.17 -16.49 7.10
C PRO A 32 -13.28 -15.62 6.52
N CYS A 33 -12.90 -14.49 5.92
CA CYS A 33 -13.83 -13.71 5.13
C CYS A 33 -14.34 -14.59 3.97
N PRO A 34 -15.65 -14.57 3.68
CA PRO A 34 -16.19 -15.32 2.57
C PRO A 34 -15.59 -14.83 1.26
N ASP A 35 -15.34 -15.73 0.32
CA ASP A 35 -14.80 -15.35 -0.98
C ASP A 35 -15.76 -14.42 -1.74
N PRO A 36 -15.23 -13.45 -2.52
CA PRO A 36 -16.03 -12.61 -3.39
C PRO A 36 -16.87 -13.41 -4.37
N ILE A 37 -18.02 -12.84 -4.77
CA ILE A 37 -18.99 -13.49 -5.66
C ILE A 37 -18.36 -13.87 -7.01
N ILE A 38 -17.48 -13.01 -7.54
CA ILE A 38 -16.79 -13.22 -8.82
C ILE A 38 -15.85 -14.45 -8.81
N ASN A 39 -15.39 -14.87 -7.65
CA ASN A 39 -14.58 -16.09 -7.51
C ASN A 39 -15.45 -17.35 -7.63
N LYS A 40 -16.71 -17.28 -7.17
CA LYS A 40 -17.63 -18.42 -7.15
C LYS A 40 -18.39 -18.59 -8.47
N THR A 41 -18.72 -17.49 -9.14
CA THR A 41 -19.50 -17.50 -10.37
C THR A 41 -18.94 -16.50 -11.37
N SER A 42 -18.82 -16.91 -12.64
CA SER A 42 -18.46 -15.97 -13.71
C SER A 42 -19.61 -15.00 -13.99
N PRO A 43 -19.33 -13.70 -14.18
CA PRO A 43 -20.33 -12.73 -14.62
C PRO A 43 -20.97 -13.05 -15.97
N GLU A 44 -20.28 -13.82 -16.82
CA GLU A 44 -20.79 -14.22 -18.14
C GLU A 44 -22.01 -15.15 -18.04
N TYR A 45 -22.07 -16.01 -17.03
CA TYR A 45 -23.16 -16.99 -16.87
C TYR A 45 -24.25 -16.54 -15.91
N LYS A 46 -23.95 -15.63 -14.99
CA LYS A 46 -24.88 -15.22 -13.94
C LYS A 46 -24.93 -13.71 -13.80
N LEU A 47 -26.04 -13.13 -14.26
CA LEU A 47 -26.35 -11.72 -14.10
C LEU A 47 -26.40 -11.34 -12.61
N GLY A 48 -25.84 -10.17 -12.28
CA GLY A 48 -25.72 -9.69 -10.89
C GLY A 48 -24.42 -10.13 -10.19
N THR A 49 -23.57 -10.92 -10.85
CA THR A 49 -22.19 -11.13 -10.39
C THR A 49 -21.36 -9.88 -10.70
N ILE A 50 -21.19 -9.02 -9.70
CA ILE A 50 -20.41 -7.79 -9.80
C ILE A 50 -19.28 -7.78 -8.77
N THR A 51 -18.32 -6.86 -8.94
CA THR A 51 -17.27 -6.65 -7.93
C THR A 51 -17.85 -5.94 -6.71
N GLU A 52 -17.29 -6.22 -5.53
CA GLU A 52 -17.70 -5.56 -4.27
C GLU A 52 -17.50 -4.04 -4.33
N GLN A 53 -16.48 -3.59 -5.07
CA GLN A 53 -16.26 -2.16 -5.31
C GLN A 53 -17.41 -1.55 -6.11
N LEU A 54 -17.84 -2.19 -7.20
CA LEU A 54 -18.96 -1.71 -7.99
C LEU A 54 -20.27 -1.74 -7.18
N ASP A 55 -20.51 -2.79 -6.41
CA ASP A 55 -21.67 -2.87 -5.51
C ASP A 55 -21.66 -1.72 -4.49
N SER A 56 -20.51 -1.46 -3.86
CA SER A 56 -20.37 -0.33 -2.92
C SER A 56 -20.67 1.03 -3.57
N LEU A 57 -20.28 1.21 -4.83
CA LEU A 57 -20.56 2.41 -5.62
C LEU A 57 -22.05 2.53 -5.96
N ILE A 58 -22.70 1.43 -6.34
CA ILE A 58 -24.14 1.39 -6.60
C ILE A 58 -24.91 1.74 -5.33
N GLN A 59 -24.56 1.12 -4.20
CA GLN A 59 -25.22 1.35 -2.91
C GLN A 59 -25.04 2.79 -2.41
N SER A 60 -23.82 3.34 -2.51
CA SER A 60 -23.57 4.74 -2.15
C SER A 60 -24.33 5.71 -3.05
N TYR A 61 -24.43 5.42 -4.34
CA TYR A 61 -25.24 6.19 -5.28
C TYR A 61 -26.73 6.14 -4.95
N LEU A 62 -27.28 4.94 -4.69
CA LEU A 62 -28.69 4.77 -4.32
C LEU A 62 -29.05 5.47 -3.00
N LYS A 63 -28.13 5.46 -2.03
CA LYS A 63 -28.29 6.22 -0.77
C LYS A 63 -28.32 7.73 -1.00
N THR A 64 -27.44 8.22 -1.87
CA THR A 64 -27.31 9.67 -2.18
C THR A 64 -28.51 10.18 -3.00
N ARG A 65 -29.06 9.34 -3.87
CA ARG A 65 -30.15 9.68 -4.80
C ARG A 65 -31.50 9.93 -4.12
N GLY A 66 -31.79 9.29 -2.99
CA GLY A 66 -33.13 9.30 -2.36
C GLY A 66 -34.17 8.49 -3.14
N GLU A 67 -35.35 8.24 -2.55
CA GLU A 67 -36.37 7.33 -3.11
C GLU A 67 -37.21 7.90 -4.26
N ASN A 68 -37.13 9.21 -4.50
CA ASN A 68 -38.15 9.94 -5.27
C ASN A 68 -37.80 10.08 -6.75
N ASN A 69 -37.80 8.97 -7.50
CA ASN A 69 -37.76 9.06 -8.95
C ASN A 69 -38.68 8.02 -9.60
N GLU A 70 -39.85 8.50 -10.01
CA GLU A 70 -40.96 7.71 -10.59
C GLU A 70 -40.55 6.98 -11.88
N TYR A 71 -39.58 7.51 -12.62
CA TYR A 71 -39.19 6.98 -13.93
C TYR A 71 -38.19 5.82 -13.88
N THR A 72 -37.42 5.66 -12.80
CA THR A 72 -36.38 4.61 -12.72
C THR A 72 -36.37 3.95 -11.34
N PRO A 73 -37.14 2.85 -11.19
CA PRO A 73 -37.10 1.98 -10.01
C PRO A 73 -35.68 1.53 -9.67
N LYS A 74 -35.41 1.32 -8.37
CA LYS A 74 -34.11 0.86 -7.86
C LYS A 74 -33.68 -0.45 -8.53
N ASP A 75 -34.59 -1.41 -8.63
CA ASP A 75 -34.32 -2.73 -9.21
C ASP A 75 -33.93 -2.64 -10.69
N LYS A 76 -34.68 -1.86 -11.48
CA LYS A 76 -34.36 -1.63 -12.90
C LYS A 76 -33.00 -0.95 -13.07
N PHE A 77 -32.67 0.01 -12.20
CA PHE A 77 -31.36 0.65 -12.23
C PHE A 77 -30.24 -0.37 -11.95
N THR A 78 -30.38 -1.20 -10.91
CA THR A 78 -29.38 -2.23 -10.59
C THR A 78 -29.22 -3.26 -11.70
N GLU A 79 -30.32 -3.63 -12.36
CA GLU A 79 -30.31 -4.55 -13.49
C GLU A 79 -29.59 -3.96 -14.70
N VAL A 80 -29.88 -2.70 -15.07
CA VAL A 80 -29.20 -2.01 -16.17
C VAL A 80 -27.71 -1.85 -15.91
N ILE A 81 -27.31 -1.52 -14.68
CA ILE A 81 -25.88 -1.43 -14.34
C ILE A 81 -25.21 -2.80 -14.40
N SER A 82 -25.88 -3.85 -13.94
CA SER A 82 -25.37 -5.22 -14.02
C SER A 82 -25.20 -5.67 -15.48
N ALA A 83 -26.14 -5.32 -16.35
CA ALA A 83 -26.04 -5.59 -17.79
C ALA A 83 -24.88 -4.80 -18.43
N LYS A 84 -24.73 -3.51 -18.08
CA LYS A 84 -23.62 -2.67 -18.56
C LYS A 84 -22.26 -3.20 -18.10
N TYR A 85 -22.17 -3.72 -16.88
CA TYR A 85 -20.95 -4.34 -16.37
C TYR A 85 -20.54 -5.54 -17.23
N LEU A 86 -21.49 -6.41 -17.58
CA LEU A 86 -21.27 -7.56 -18.44
C LEU A 86 -20.77 -7.13 -19.83
N GLU A 87 -21.36 -6.09 -20.42
CA GLU A 87 -20.89 -5.55 -21.72
C GLU A 87 -19.51 -4.89 -21.66
N SER A 88 -19.07 -4.43 -20.48
CA SER A 88 -17.80 -3.73 -20.29
C SER A 88 -16.62 -4.66 -19.97
N MET A 89 -16.84 -5.97 -19.99
CA MET A 89 -15.79 -6.95 -19.74
C MET A 89 -14.83 -7.07 -20.93
N ALA A 90 -13.56 -7.34 -20.65
CA ALA A 90 -12.57 -7.63 -21.69
C ALA A 90 -12.93 -8.92 -22.43
N ALA A 91 -12.81 -8.91 -23.75
CA ALA A 91 -13.17 -10.06 -24.56
C ALA A 91 -12.14 -11.19 -24.43
N ALA A 92 -12.60 -12.44 -24.45
CA ALA A 92 -11.70 -13.59 -24.48
C ALA A 92 -10.82 -13.56 -25.73
N GLY A 93 -9.51 -13.73 -25.55
CA GLY A 93 -8.53 -13.67 -26.64
C GLY A 93 -7.93 -12.29 -26.90
N GLU A 94 -8.35 -11.25 -26.17
CA GLU A 94 -7.74 -9.92 -26.27
C GLU A 94 -6.27 -9.94 -25.80
N PRO A 95 -5.31 -9.36 -26.54
CA PRO A 95 -3.89 -9.39 -26.21
C PRO A 95 -3.54 -8.41 -25.07
N VAL A 96 -4.08 -8.65 -23.87
CA VAL A 96 -3.92 -7.79 -22.69
C VAL A 96 -2.47 -7.57 -22.29
N GLY A 97 -1.58 -8.55 -22.53
CA GLY A 97 -0.15 -8.40 -22.26
C GLY A 97 0.54 -7.37 -23.16
N LEU A 98 0.19 -7.34 -24.45
CA LEU A 98 0.74 -6.38 -25.40
C LEU A 98 0.18 -4.97 -25.14
N LEU A 99 -1.14 -4.88 -24.87
CA LEU A 99 -1.80 -3.63 -24.49
C LEU A 99 -1.20 -3.05 -23.20
N ALA A 100 -0.98 -3.88 -22.18
CA ALA A 100 -0.33 -3.47 -20.94
C ALA A 100 1.09 -2.95 -21.20
N ALA A 101 1.89 -3.67 -21.99
CA ALA A 101 3.24 -3.25 -22.33
C ALA A 101 3.27 -1.90 -23.06
N GLN A 102 2.38 -1.68 -24.04
CA GLN A 102 2.28 -0.41 -24.75
C GLN A 102 1.80 0.73 -23.83
N SER A 103 0.79 0.46 -22.99
CA SER A 103 0.21 1.44 -22.07
C SER A 103 1.23 1.99 -21.06
N ILE A 104 2.27 1.22 -20.74
CA ILE A 104 3.38 1.67 -19.91
C ILE A 104 4.48 2.28 -20.78
N GLY A 105 4.86 1.63 -21.88
CA GLY A 105 6.00 2.00 -22.71
C GLY A 105 5.85 3.36 -23.38
N GLU A 106 4.72 3.63 -24.03
CA GLU A 106 4.47 4.88 -24.76
C GLU A 106 4.53 6.12 -23.85
N PRO A 107 3.76 6.22 -22.75
CA PRO A 107 3.83 7.39 -21.87
C PRO A 107 5.16 7.50 -21.12
N SER A 108 5.88 6.39 -20.89
CA SER A 108 7.20 6.43 -20.24
C SER A 108 8.22 7.23 -21.04
N THR A 109 8.13 7.20 -22.38
CA THR A 109 8.98 8.03 -23.23
C THR A 109 8.70 9.52 -23.02
N GLN A 110 7.43 9.90 -22.87
CA GLN A 110 7.02 11.29 -22.60
C GLN A 110 7.46 11.78 -21.21
N MET A 111 7.47 10.89 -20.21
CA MET A 111 7.93 11.24 -18.86
C MET A 111 9.40 11.66 -18.81
N THR A 112 10.22 11.21 -19.76
CA THR A 112 11.66 11.52 -19.79
C THR A 112 11.89 13.02 -19.92
N LEU A 113 11.20 13.69 -20.85
CA LEU A 113 11.34 15.13 -21.06
C LEU A 113 10.76 15.95 -19.89
N ASN A 114 9.64 15.52 -19.32
CA ASN A 114 9.03 16.20 -18.16
C ASN A 114 9.89 16.08 -16.90
N THR A 115 10.57 14.94 -16.69
CA THR A 115 11.40 14.72 -15.49
C THR A 115 12.65 15.58 -15.49
N PHE A 116 13.26 15.91 -16.65
CA PHE A 116 14.44 16.78 -16.68
C PHE A 116 14.15 18.23 -16.24
N HIS A 117 12.96 18.76 -16.56
CA HIS A 117 12.57 20.10 -16.11
C HIS A 117 12.23 20.17 -14.62
N PHE A 118 11.67 19.09 -14.05
CA PHE A 118 11.39 19.00 -12.61
C PHE A 118 12.61 18.61 -11.78
N ALA A 119 13.48 17.72 -12.28
CA ALA A 119 14.73 17.33 -11.61
C ALA A 119 15.76 18.48 -11.56
N GLY A 120 15.64 19.48 -12.44
CA GLY A 120 16.43 20.72 -12.40
C GLY A 120 16.00 21.71 -11.31
N ARG A 121 14.81 21.56 -10.72
CA ARG A 121 14.45 22.20 -9.44
C ARG A 121 14.82 21.19 -8.35
N GLY A 122 15.83 21.50 -7.54
CA GLY A 122 16.49 20.59 -6.58
C GLY A 122 15.63 20.06 -5.42
N ASP A 123 14.33 19.91 -5.57
CA ASP A 123 13.39 19.56 -4.51
C ASP A 123 13.19 18.03 -4.33
N MET A 124 13.70 17.19 -5.24
CA MET A 124 13.51 15.74 -5.17
C MET A 124 14.78 14.94 -5.49
N ASN A 125 15.54 14.59 -4.44
CA ASN A 125 16.68 13.65 -4.50
C ASN A 125 16.23 12.17 -4.55
N VAL A 126 15.28 11.85 -5.40
CA VAL A 126 14.82 10.46 -5.63
C VAL A 126 14.99 10.09 -7.10
N THR A 127 15.30 8.84 -7.40
CA THR A 127 15.30 8.35 -8.78
C THR A 127 13.89 8.49 -9.37
N LEU A 128 13.72 9.36 -10.38
CA LEU A 128 12.45 9.62 -11.06
C LEU A 128 12.49 9.15 -12.52
N GLY A 129 11.31 8.95 -13.12
CA GLY A 129 11.13 8.69 -14.54
C GLY A 129 11.62 7.30 -15.00
N ILE A 130 12.15 7.24 -16.24
CA ILE A 130 12.63 5.99 -16.86
C ILE A 130 13.70 5.26 -16.01
N PRO A 131 14.70 5.94 -15.41
CA PRO A 131 15.68 5.26 -14.57
C PRO A 131 15.05 4.43 -13.45
N ARG A 132 14.01 4.95 -12.79
CA ARG A 132 13.30 4.21 -11.74
C ARG A 132 12.48 3.06 -12.29
N LEU A 133 11.81 3.27 -13.42
CA LEU A 133 11.05 2.22 -14.11
C LEU A 133 11.95 1.05 -14.51
N ARG A 134 13.16 1.33 -15.03
CA ARG A 134 14.16 0.32 -15.37
C ARG A 134 14.59 -0.50 -14.15
N GLU A 135 14.87 0.17 -13.04
CA GLU A 135 15.27 -0.50 -11.79
C GLU A 135 14.20 -1.48 -11.29
N ILE A 136 12.92 -1.11 -11.40
CA ILE A 136 11.79 -1.92 -10.94
C ILE A 136 11.49 -3.06 -11.92
N LEU A 137 11.29 -2.75 -13.20
CA LEU A 137 10.74 -3.69 -14.17
C LEU A 137 11.79 -4.48 -14.96
N MET A 138 12.92 -3.86 -15.31
CA MET A 138 13.88 -4.49 -16.23
C MET A 138 15.00 -5.22 -15.49
N THR A 139 15.53 -4.60 -14.44
CA THR A 139 16.72 -5.12 -13.73
C THR A 139 16.34 -5.81 -12.42
N ALA A 140 15.17 -5.48 -11.83
CA ALA A 140 14.76 -5.95 -10.50
C ALA A 140 15.91 -5.85 -9.49
N SER A 141 16.56 -4.67 -9.45
CA SER A 141 17.84 -4.52 -8.76
C SER A 141 17.69 -4.73 -7.25
N ALA A 142 18.50 -5.64 -6.68
CA ALA A 142 18.58 -5.82 -5.23
C ALA A 142 19.17 -4.60 -4.50
N LYS A 143 19.97 -3.78 -5.20
CA LYS A 143 20.57 -2.55 -4.65
C LYS A 143 20.03 -1.35 -5.42
N LEU A 144 19.07 -0.66 -4.82
CA LEU A 144 18.49 0.57 -5.36
C LEU A 144 19.47 1.75 -5.17
N LYS A 145 19.48 2.69 -6.11
CA LYS A 145 20.37 3.87 -6.02
C LYS A 145 19.95 4.83 -4.90
N THR A 146 18.65 5.05 -4.73
CA THR A 146 18.08 5.89 -3.67
C THR A 146 17.01 5.09 -2.91
N PRO A 147 17.37 4.19 -1.97
CA PRO A 147 16.39 3.48 -1.15
C PRO A 147 15.71 4.45 -0.18
N ASN A 148 14.39 4.35 -0.05
CA ASN A 148 13.58 5.10 0.91
C ASN A 148 12.76 4.15 1.80
N MET A 149 12.32 4.64 2.95
CA MET A 149 11.49 3.88 3.89
C MET A 149 10.51 4.84 4.58
N ASP A 150 9.22 4.50 4.53
CA ASP A 150 8.17 5.24 5.24
C ASP A 150 7.85 4.52 6.55
N ILE A 151 7.89 5.25 7.66
CA ILE A 151 7.65 4.71 9.01
C ILE A 151 6.33 5.30 9.54
N PRO A 152 5.22 4.52 9.56
CA PRO A 152 3.96 4.97 10.10
C PRO A 152 4.01 5.03 11.64
N PHE A 153 3.35 6.03 12.21
CA PHE A 153 3.18 6.15 13.66
C PHE A 153 1.80 5.65 14.09
N TYR A 154 1.69 5.20 15.34
CA TYR A 154 0.40 4.83 15.92
C TYR A 154 -0.51 6.06 16.11
N GLU A 155 -1.80 5.89 15.84
CA GLU A 155 -2.79 6.98 15.78
C GLU A 155 -2.99 7.72 17.12
N ASN A 156 -2.80 7.05 18.26
CA ASN A 156 -3.09 7.60 19.60
C ASN A 156 -1.83 8.02 20.38
N LEU A 157 -0.83 8.58 19.71
CA LEU A 157 0.39 9.04 20.36
C LEU A 157 0.31 10.51 20.79
N PRO A 158 0.38 10.85 22.09
CA PRO A 158 0.52 12.24 22.51
C PRO A 158 1.88 12.78 22.07
N ASP A 159 1.91 14.06 21.67
CA ASP A 159 3.11 14.79 21.20
C ASP A 159 3.87 14.11 20.04
N LEU A 160 3.16 13.77 18.96
CA LEU A 160 3.71 13.11 17.77
C LEU A 160 4.96 13.81 17.22
N ASN A 161 4.90 15.13 17.01
CA ASN A 161 5.99 15.90 16.40
C ASN A 161 7.30 15.81 17.20
N LYS A 162 7.23 15.90 18.54
CA LYS A 162 8.41 15.81 19.40
C LYS A 162 9.02 14.41 19.37
N LYS A 163 8.19 13.37 19.37
CA LYS A 163 8.63 11.97 19.28
C LYS A 163 9.23 11.64 17.92
N ALA A 164 8.61 12.12 16.84
CA ALA A 164 9.11 11.99 15.48
C ALA A 164 10.48 12.65 15.34
N GLU A 165 10.66 13.85 15.88
CA GLU A 165 11.95 14.55 15.85
C GLU A 165 13.02 13.82 16.67
N LYS A 166 12.66 13.29 17.84
CA LYS A 166 13.57 12.47 18.65
C LYS A 166 13.97 11.19 17.92
N LEU A 167 13.03 10.54 17.22
CA LEU A 167 13.29 9.35 16.42
C LEU A 167 14.21 9.67 15.23
N ARG A 168 13.94 10.77 14.53
CA ARG A 168 14.76 11.28 13.42
C ARG A 168 16.21 11.45 13.85
N ARG A 169 16.44 12.10 14.99
CA ARG A 169 17.79 12.29 15.56
C ARG A 169 18.48 10.97 15.91
N LYS A 170 17.73 9.99 16.42
CA LYS A 170 18.27 8.66 16.78
C LYS A 170 18.62 7.81 15.55
N MET A 171 17.85 7.94 14.47
CA MET A 171 18.03 7.18 13.23
C MET A 171 19.06 7.81 12.29
N ASN A 172 19.30 9.12 12.40
CA ASN A 172 20.28 9.79 11.57
C ASN A 172 21.70 9.32 11.93
N ARG A 173 22.44 8.82 10.93
CA ARG A 173 23.83 8.40 11.13
C ARG A 173 24.70 9.63 11.30
N VAL A 174 25.33 9.76 12.46
CA VAL A 174 26.32 10.82 12.74
C VAL A 174 27.70 10.18 12.77
N THR A 175 28.63 10.73 12.00
CA THR A 175 30.04 10.33 12.01
C THR A 175 30.86 11.31 12.85
N VAL A 176 32.05 10.90 13.31
CA VAL A 176 32.94 11.80 14.07
C VAL A 176 33.29 13.05 13.26
N SER A 177 33.40 12.91 11.94
CA SER A 177 33.65 14.02 11.02
C SER A 177 32.56 15.10 11.07
N ASP A 178 31.31 14.74 11.40
CA ASP A 178 30.20 15.70 11.42
C ASP A 178 30.22 16.58 12.70
N VAL A 179 30.95 16.16 13.74
CA VAL A 179 31.00 16.83 15.05
C VAL A 179 32.35 17.50 15.29
N LEU A 180 33.36 17.17 14.50
CA LEU A 180 34.73 17.59 14.71
C LEU A 180 34.95 19.03 14.24
N GLU A 181 35.34 19.90 15.16
CA GLU A 181 35.58 21.33 14.88
C GLU A 181 37.04 21.60 14.49
N LYS A 182 38.00 21.00 15.19
CA LYS A 182 39.44 21.15 14.91
C LYS A 182 40.18 19.87 15.27
N ILE A 183 41.16 19.50 14.44
CA ILE A 183 42.21 18.53 14.78
C ILE A 183 43.53 19.29 14.80
N ASP A 184 44.26 19.17 15.90
CA ASP A 184 45.64 19.62 16.01
C ASP A 184 46.56 18.39 16.00
N VAL A 185 47.56 18.37 15.13
CA VAL A 185 48.50 17.25 15.00
C VAL A 185 49.90 17.77 15.26
N GLN A 186 50.52 17.29 16.33
CA GLN A 186 51.92 17.56 16.64
C GLN A 186 52.76 16.35 16.24
N CYS A 187 53.73 16.58 15.37
CA CYS A 187 54.68 15.56 14.95
C CYS A 187 56.06 15.92 15.49
N GLU A 188 56.67 15.02 16.24
CA GLU A 188 58.07 15.11 16.66
C GLU A 188 58.91 14.12 15.86
N ILE A 189 60.06 14.58 15.38
CA ILE A 189 61.05 13.72 14.73
C ILE A 189 61.92 13.12 15.82
N VAL A 190 61.81 11.82 16.03
CA VAL A 190 62.72 11.07 16.91
C VAL A 190 63.98 10.75 16.10
N THR A 191 65.03 11.56 16.25
CA THR A 191 66.40 11.28 15.78
C THR A 191 67.16 10.38 16.74
#